data_AF-A0A1R1YPH7-F1
#
_entry.id   AF-A0A1R1YPH7-F1
#
_cell.length_a   1.000
_cell.length_b   1.000
_cell.length_c   1.000
_cell.angle_alpha   90.00
_cell.angle_beta   90.00
_cell.angle_gamma   90.00
#
_symmetry.space_group_name_H-M   'P 1'
#
loop_
_entity.id
_entity.type
_entity.pdbx_description
1 polymer ?
#
loop_
_entity_poly.entity_id
_entity_poly.type
_entity_poly.pdbx_seq_one_letter_code
_entity_poly.pdbx_strand_id
1 'polypeptide(L)'
;MFSFKVVKKPSNEQNSLEIDPSTSIKSFHHANWFIKSVHCPILNAQESESLAEILDFSPPEMLFCNNYLLLTYNDTRSQSSNNNIFEIRLCPVDALKLVKTGPGSEAHIKVKNSSSWSRSR
;
A
#
# COMPACT_ATOMS: atom_id res chain seq x y z
N MET A 1 4.28 6.36 -8.68
CA MET A 1 3.06 6.50 -7.86
C MET A 1 2.04 5.53 -8.41
N PHE A 2 1.94 4.31 -7.85
CA PHE A 2 1.10 3.26 -8.43
C PHE A 2 -0.27 3.24 -7.75
N SER A 3 -1.27 3.67 -8.50
CA SER A 3 -2.70 3.47 -8.22
C SER A 3 -3.14 2.28 -9.07
N PHE A 4 -3.63 1.21 -8.44
CA PHE A 4 -4.18 0.06 -9.14
C PHE A 4 -5.61 0.42 -9.62
N LYS A 5 -5.70 1.20 -10.68
CA LYS A 5 -6.87 1.23 -11.57
C LYS A 5 -6.34 0.99 -12.97
N VAL A 6 -6.77 -0.11 -13.60
CA VAL A 6 -6.52 -0.38 -15.02
C VAL A 6 -7.22 0.72 -15.81
N VAL A 7 -6.46 1.74 -16.24
CA VAL A 7 -6.97 2.81 -17.10
C VAL A 7 -6.89 2.32 -18.54
N LYS A 8 -7.99 1.77 -19.06
CA LYS A 8 -8.29 1.91 -20.49
C LYS A 8 -8.49 3.40 -20.74
N LYS A 9 -7.74 3.99 -21.67
CA LYS A 9 -8.01 5.34 -22.15
C LYS A 9 -9.44 5.39 -22.71
N PRO A 10 -10.25 6.35 -22.26
CA PRO A 10 -10.70 7.33 -23.22
C PRO A 10 -10.52 8.77 -22.73
N SER A 11 -10.60 9.66 -23.72
CA SER A 11 -10.66 11.11 -23.68
C SER A 11 -11.65 11.67 -22.66
N ASN A 12 -11.25 12.76 -22.00
CA ASN A 12 -12.09 13.82 -21.43
C ASN A 12 -13.42 13.37 -20.81
N GLU A 13 -13.42 13.05 -19.52
CA GLU A 13 -14.56 13.27 -18.64
C GLU A 13 -14.08 13.26 -17.19
N GLN A 14 -14.70 14.11 -16.37
CA GLN A 14 -14.36 14.37 -14.98
C GLN A 14 -14.51 13.09 -14.14
N ASN A 15 -13.41 12.35 -13.94
CA ASN A 15 -13.41 11.22 -13.01
C ASN A 15 -13.31 11.73 -11.57
N SER A 16 -14.47 12.04 -10.98
CA SER A 16 -14.63 11.95 -9.53
C SER A 16 -14.32 10.51 -9.14
N LEU A 17 -13.14 10.27 -8.55
CA LEU A 17 -12.79 8.98 -7.98
C LEU A 17 -13.83 8.66 -6.91
N GLU A 18 -14.73 7.72 -7.18
CA GLU A 18 -15.60 7.13 -6.17
C GLU A 18 -14.71 6.57 -5.07
N ILE A 19 -14.65 7.28 -3.95
CA ILE A 19 -14.03 6.80 -2.73
C ILE A 19 -15.03 5.82 -2.14
N ASP A 20 -14.60 4.58 -1.90
CA ASP A 20 -15.43 3.59 -1.22
C ASP A 20 -15.98 4.21 0.07
N PRO A 21 -17.30 4.17 0.32
CA PRO A 21 -17.93 4.80 1.48
C PRO A 21 -17.36 4.33 2.83
N SER A 22 -16.71 3.18 2.87
CA SER A 22 -16.01 2.65 4.05
C SER A 22 -14.63 3.26 4.30
N THR A 23 -14.11 4.05 3.36
CA THR A 23 -12.78 4.69 3.48
C THR A 23 -12.83 5.80 4.52
N SER A 24 -12.08 5.62 5.61
CA SER A 24 -11.89 6.64 6.63
C SER A 24 -10.56 7.37 6.41
N ILE A 25 -10.63 8.68 6.24
CA ILE A 25 -9.45 9.55 6.14
C ILE A 25 -9.43 10.44 7.37
N LYS A 26 -8.31 10.45 8.08
CA LYS A 26 -8.04 11.40 9.18
C LYS A 26 -6.82 12.21 8.83
N SER A 27 -6.88 13.51 9.09
CA SER A 27 -5.76 14.40 8.93
C SER A 27 -5.57 15.27 10.16
N PHE A 28 -4.31 15.60 10.42
CA PHE A 28 -3.90 16.44 11.52
C PHE A 28 -2.78 17.36 11.05
N HIS A 29 -2.88 18.63 11.38
CA HIS A 29 -1.85 19.63 11.12
C HIS A 29 -1.33 20.19 12.44
N HIS A 30 -0.01 20.25 12.56
CA HIS A 30 0.63 20.90 13.70
C HIS A 30 1.97 21.51 13.30
N ALA A 31 2.08 22.83 13.45
CA ALA A 31 3.24 23.60 12.99
C ALA A 31 3.56 23.27 11.51
N ASN A 32 4.77 22.80 11.25
CA ASN A 32 5.26 22.45 9.93
C ASN A 32 4.91 21.01 9.50
N TRP A 33 4.19 20.25 10.33
CA TRP A 33 3.82 18.87 10.04
C TRP A 33 2.37 18.76 9.56
N PHE A 34 2.20 17.94 8.52
CA PHE A 34 0.92 17.39 8.09
C PHE A 34 0.97 15.87 8.22
N ILE A 35 0.02 15.31 8.94
CA ILE A 35 -0.12 13.87 9.12
C ILE A 35 -1.47 13.46 8.55
N LYS A 36 -1.48 12.44 7.68
CA LYS A 36 -2.68 11.87 7.09
C LYS A 36 -2.67 10.37 7.26
N SER A 37 -3.72 9.82 7.86
CA SER A 37 -3.99 8.38 7.86
C SER A 37 -5.16 8.07 6.93
N VAL A 38 -4.99 7.03 6.13
CA VAL A 38 -6.05 6.49 5.26
C VAL A 38 -6.29 5.05 5.65
N HIS A 39 -7.55 4.75 5.92
CA HIS A 39 -8.05 3.45 6.30
C HIS A 39 -9.09 3.02 5.27
N CYS A 40 -8.75 2.03 4.47
CA CYS A 40 -9.61 1.36 3.52
C CYS A 40 -9.95 -0.06 4.03
N PRO A 41 -10.98 -0.71 3.45
CA PRO A 41 -11.19 -2.15 3.64
C PRO A 41 -9.97 -2.99 3.28
N ILE A 42 -10.00 -4.23 3.73
CA ILE A 42 -9.07 -5.24 3.23
C ILE A 42 -9.24 -5.42 1.71
N LEU A 43 -8.17 -5.84 1.05
CA LEU A 43 -8.22 -6.22 -0.36
C LEU A 43 -9.29 -7.29 -0.58
N ASN A 44 -10.03 -7.15 -1.67
CA ASN A 44 -10.91 -8.22 -2.13
C ASN A 44 -10.08 -9.38 -2.73
N ALA A 45 -10.74 -10.51 -3.02
CA ALA A 45 -10.07 -11.71 -3.51
C ALA A 45 -9.24 -11.45 -4.80
N GLN A 46 -9.81 -10.71 -5.75
CA GLN A 46 -9.15 -10.40 -7.02
C GLN A 46 -7.91 -9.50 -6.82
N GLU A 47 -8.02 -8.51 -5.93
CA GLU A 47 -6.90 -7.63 -5.56
C GLU A 47 -5.79 -8.40 -4.84
N SER A 48 -6.16 -9.36 -3.98
CA SER A 48 -5.22 -10.22 -3.26
C SER A 48 -4.46 -11.16 -4.20
N GLU A 49 -5.14 -11.80 -5.15
CA GLU A 49 -4.52 -12.64 -6.18
C GLU A 49 -3.53 -11.83 -7.03
N SER A 50 -3.94 -10.65 -7.49
CA SER A 50 -3.08 -9.75 -8.26
C SER A 50 -1.84 -9.33 -7.47
N LEU A 51 -1.97 -9.12 -6.16
CA LEU A 51 -0.85 -8.77 -5.30
C LEU A 51 0.09 -9.97 -5.07
N ALA A 52 -0.45 -11.19 -4.95
CA ALA A 52 0.33 -12.40 -4.80
C ALA A 52 1.25 -12.64 -6.01
N GLU A 53 0.73 -12.40 -7.22
CA GLU A 53 1.52 -12.46 -8.46
C GLU A 53 2.68 -11.45 -8.47
N ILE A 54 2.45 -10.23 -7.96
CA ILE A 54 3.49 -9.18 -7.90
C ILE A 54 4.56 -9.51 -6.86
N LEU A 55 4.15 -10.10 -5.75
CA LEU A 55 5.01 -10.39 -4.60
C LEU A 55 5.77 -11.72 -4.73
N ASP A 56 5.32 -12.62 -5.62
CA ASP A 56 5.83 -14.00 -5.77
C ASP A 56 5.71 -14.83 -4.48
N PHE A 57 4.69 -14.54 -3.67
CA PHE A 57 4.28 -15.35 -2.52
C PHE A 57 2.81 -15.09 -2.17
N SER A 58 2.20 -16.04 -1.45
CA SER A 58 0.83 -15.86 -0.94
C SER A 58 0.83 -14.85 0.23
N PRO A 59 0.20 -13.67 0.07
CA PRO A 59 0.20 -12.65 1.10
C PRO A 59 -0.78 -13.00 2.24
N PRO A 60 -0.67 -12.36 3.42
CA PRO A 60 -1.59 -12.57 4.54
C PRO A 60 -3.08 -12.47 4.16
N GLU A 61 -3.97 -13.16 4.89
CA GLU A 61 -5.41 -13.14 4.61
C GLU A 61 -6.04 -11.74 4.77
N MET A 62 -5.61 -10.98 5.77
CA MET A 62 -6.09 -9.61 6.01
C MET A 62 -5.07 -8.58 5.51
N LEU A 63 -5.28 -8.07 4.29
CA LEU A 63 -4.38 -7.10 3.65
C LEU A 63 -5.00 -5.72 3.55
N PHE A 64 -4.46 -4.79 4.33
CA PHE A 64 -4.84 -3.38 4.26
C PHE A 64 -3.94 -2.60 3.30
N CYS A 65 -3.62 -3.16 2.14
CA CYS A 65 -2.63 -2.59 1.22
C CYS A 65 -2.99 -1.20 0.67
N ASN A 66 -4.26 -0.83 0.72
CA ASN A 66 -4.75 0.49 0.36
C ASN A 66 -4.59 1.52 1.50
N ASN A 67 -4.24 1.08 2.72
CA ASN A 67 -3.96 1.96 3.86
C ASN A 67 -2.58 2.60 3.71
N TYR A 68 -2.47 3.81 4.23
CA TYR A 68 -1.16 4.42 4.44
C TYR A 68 -1.20 5.47 5.55
N LEU A 69 -0.05 5.67 6.18
CA LEU A 69 0.24 6.83 7.00
C LEU A 69 1.22 7.72 6.22
N LEU A 70 0.87 8.98 6.06
CA LEU A 70 1.65 10.00 5.38
C LEU A 70 2.06 11.06 6.40
N LEU A 71 3.36 11.35 6.49
CA LEU A 71 3.91 12.45 7.25
C LEU A 71 4.63 13.37 6.28
N THR A 72 4.21 14.63 6.24
CA THR A 72 4.82 15.66 5.42
C THR A 72 5.33 16.76 6.35
N TYR A 73 6.61 17.10 6.25
CA TYR A 73 7.21 18.25 6.91
C TYR A 73 7.50 19.33 5.87
N ASN A 74 6.99 20.54 6.11
CA ASN A 74 7.23 21.70 5.28
C ASN A 74 8.25 22.62 5.95
N ASP A 75 9.48 22.69 5.45
CA ASP A 75 10.49 23.58 6.02
C ASP A 75 10.27 25.04 5.59
N THR A 76 9.64 25.80 6.47
CA THR A 76 9.35 27.22 6.28
C THR A 76 10.57 28.14 6.46
N ARG A 77 11.74 27.62 6.86
CA ARG A 77 12.95 28.42 7.11
C ARG A 77 13.83 28.60 5.87
N SER A 78 13.61 27.80 4.83
CA SER A 78 14.34 27.92 3.58
C SER A 78 13.75 29.08 2.76
N GLN A 79 14.38 30.26 2.82
CA GLN A 79 14.05 31.40 1.95
C GLN A 79 14.53 31.23 0.49
N SER A 80 15.05 30.05 0.14
CA SER A 80 15.28 29.70 -1.26
C SER A 80 13.93 29.33 -1.89
N SER A 81 13.70 29.72 -3.14
CA SER A 81 12.47 29.48 -3.92
C SER A 81 12.04 28.01 -4.06
N ASN A 82 12.78 27.08 -3.45
CA ASN A 82 12.45 25.67 -3.35
C ASN A 82 11.95 25.39 -1.92
N ASN A 83 10.64 25.31 -1.75
CA ASN A 83 10.04 24.73 -0.54
C ASN A 83 10.60 23.32 -0.36
N ASN A 84 11.43 23.11 0.66
CA ASN A 84 11.94 21.79 1.01
C ASN A 84 10.83 21.02 1.74
N ILE A 85 10.09 20.23 0.97
CA ILE A 85 9.08 19.31 1.48
C ILE A 85 9.76 17.96 1.72
N PHE A 86 9.70 17.49 2.97
CA PHE A 86 10.11 16.14 3.34
C PHE A 86 8.88 15.27 3.55
N GLU A 87 8.85 14.09 2.94
CA GLU A 87 7.71 13.18 2.97
C GLU A 87 8.13 11.77 3.40
N ILE A 88 7.42 11.21 4.39
CA ILE A 88 7.50 9.80 4.76
C ILE A 88 6.12 9.20 4.52
N ARG A 89 6.08 8.12 3.74
CA ARG A 89 4.88 7.32 3.53
C ARG A 89 5.10 5.89 3.99
N LEU A 90 4.28 5.45 4.93
CA LEU A 90 4.26 4.07 5.41
C LEU A 90 3.08 3.36 4.75
N CYS A 91 3.37 2.39 3.88
CA CYS A 91 2.32 1.56 3.26
C CYS A 91 2.66 0.06 3.37
N PRO A 92 1.65 -0.82 3.55
CA PRO A 92 1.92 -2.25 3.73
C PRO A 92 2.55 -2.92 2.51
N VAL A 93 2.27 -2.45 1.30
CA VAL A 93 2.84 -3.02 0.06
C VAL A 93 4.36 -2.88 0.04
N ASP A 94 4.88 -1.72 0.43
CA ASP A 94 6.33 -1.52 0.46
C ASP A 94 6.99 -2.36 1.55
N ALA A 95 6.30 -2.58 2.68
CA ALA A 95 6.77 -3.52 3.70
C ALA A 95 6.81 -4.97 3.18
N LEU A 96 5.81 -5.40 2.42
CA LEU A 96 5.76 -6.75 1.84
C LEU A 96 6.86 -7.00 0.81
N LYS A 97 7.27 -5.99 0.05
CA LYS A 97 8.40 -6.09 -0.89
C LYS A 97 9.76 -6.30 -0.19
N LEU A 98 9.86 -5.91 1.08
CA LEU A 98 11.08 -6.12 1.88
C LEU A 98 11.13 -7.52 2.52
N VAL A 99 10.03 -8.29 2.44
CA VAL A 99 10.01 -9.67 2.91
C VAL A 99 10.95 -10.49 2.03
N LYS A 100 11.89 -11.20 2.67
CA LYS A 100 12.84 -12.05 1.96
C LYS A 100 12.12 -13.21 1.28
N THR A 101 12.05 -13.16 -0.04
CA THR A 101 11.57 -14.24 -0.90
C THR A 101 12.76 -14.97 -1.54
N GLY A 102 12.66 -16.28 -1.76
CA GLY A 102 13.66 -17.06 -2.50
C GLY A 102 14.20 -18.32 -1.80
N PRO A 103 15.03 -19.11 -2.52
CA PRO A 103 15.51 -20.41 -2.06
C PRO A 103 16.28 -20.30 -0.73
N GLY A 104 15.75 -20.92 0.33
CA GLY A 104 16.29 -20.88 1.69
C GLY A 104 15.45 -20.11 2.71
N SER A 105 14.41 -19.37 2.31
CA SER A 105 13.37 -18.89 3.25
C SER A 105 12.42 -20.02 3.66
N GLU A 106 12.13 -20.95 2.73
CA GLU A 106 11.34 -22.16 2.94
C GLU A 106 11.96 -23.14 3.96
N ALA A 107 13.29 -23.15 4.07
CA ALA A 107 14.03 -24.12 4.89
C ALA A 107 13.81 -23.95 6.40
N HIS A 108 13.31 -22.79 6.85
CA HIS A 108 13.07 -22.49 8.26
C HIS A 108 11.62 -22.65 8.71
N ILE A 109 10.65 -22.76 7.78
CA ILE A 109 9.25 -23.07 8.09
C ILE A 109 9.05 -24.58 7.91
N LYS A 110 9.73 -25.36 8.76
CA LYS A 110 9.59 -26.82 8.79
C LYS A 110 8.49 -27.25 9.77
N VAL A 111 7.27 -26.73 9.58
CA VAL A 111 6.10 -27.46 10.07
C VAL A 111 5.88 -28.57 9.05
N LYS A 112 5.87 -29.83 9.47
CA LYS A 112 5.50 -30.95 8.61
C LYS A 112 4.18 -30.59 7.91
N ASN A 113 4.21 -30.45 6.59
CA ASN A 113 3.01 -30.24 5.79
C ASN A 113 2.04 -31.41 6.01
N SER A 114 1.12 -31.30 6.97
CA SER A 114 -0.14 -32.02 6.91
C SER A 114 -0.97 -31.31 5.85
N SER A 115 -1.07 -31.89 4.65
CA SER A 115 -1.95 -31.46 3.55
C SER A 115 -2.06 -29.94 3.38
N SER A 116 -1.11 -29.37 2.62
CA SER A 116 -1.08 -27.98 2.16
C SER A 116 -2.46 -27.41 1.82
N TRP A 117 -2.78 -26.25 2.38
CA TRP A 117 -3.93 -25.43 1.95
C TRP A 117 -3.65 -24.89 0.54
N SER A 118 -4.43 -25.41 -0.42
CA SER A 118 -4.56 -25.03 -1.85
C SER A 118 -3.28 -24.77 -2.67
N ARG A 119 -3.07 -25.60 -3.71
CA ARG A 119 -2.17 -25.31 -4.83
C ARG A 119 -2.67 -24.11 -5.62
N SER A 120 -1.81 -23.09 -5.78
CA SER A 120 -1.96 -22.12 -6.87
C SER A 120 -1.72 -22.81 -8.22
N ARG A 121 -2.46 -22.39 -9.26
CA ARG A 121 -2.35 -22.92 -10.63
C ARG A 121 -1.39 -22.08 -11.46
#